data_AF-A0A8S2T0U6-F1
#
_entry.id   AF-A0A8S2T0U6-F1
#
_cell.length_a   1.000
_cell.length_b   1.000
_cell.length_c   1.000
_cell.angle_alpha   90.00
_cell.angle_beta   90.00
_cell.angle_gamma   90.00
#
_symmetry.space_group_name_H-M   'P 1'
#
loop_
_entity.id
_entity.type
_entity.pdbx_description
1 polymer ?
#
loop_
_entity_poly.entity_id
_entity_poly.type
_entity_poly.pdbx_seq_one_letter_code
_entity_poly.pdbx_strand_id
1 'polypeptide(L)'
;KTTRSGHLGLTRAFYAAGIPCVIATLVSVFDESKDFSDFFYEQIMKGHSISTSFTNTIRKLKKKTGDGHEHWSYYVLFGNGELKLNFIDSTK
;
A
#
# COMPACT_ATOMS: atom_id res chain seq x y z
N LYS A 1 11.17 -20.26 -17.66
CA LYS A 1 9.75 -19.81 -17.58
C LYS A 1 9.35 -19.78 -16.11
N THR A 2 9.69 -18.71 -15.37
CA THR A 2 9.48 -18.68 -13.91
C THR A 2 9.18 -17.26 -13.46
N THR A 3 7.97 -16.76 -13.68
CA THR A 3 7.56 -15.46 -13.11
C THR A 3 6.04 -15.25 -13.14
N ARG A 4 5.27 -16.19 -12.61
CA ARG A 4 3.83 -15.93 -12.33
C ARG A 4 3.43 -16.09 -10.86
N SER A 5 4.37 -16.47 -9.98
CA SER A 5 4.08 -16.76 -8.57
C SER A 5 5.06 -16.12 -7.58
N GLY A 6 6.00 -15.29 -8.04
CA GLY A 6 7.03 -14.69 -7.17
C GLY A 6 6.46 -13.73 -6.12
N HIS A 7 5.48 -12.89 -6.49
CA HIS A 7 4.80 -11.99 -5.54
C HIS A 7 3.99 -12.78 -4.50
N LEU A 8 3.34 -13.87 -4.91
CA LEU A 8 2.70 -14.80 -3.98
C LEU A 8 3.73 -15.41 -3.01
N GLY A 9 4.95 -15.69 -3.47
CA GLY A 9 6.04 -16.17 -2.63
C GLY A 9 6.44 -15.17 -1.55
N LEU A 10 6.69 -13.90 -1.91
CA LEU A 10 7.06 -12.85 -0.97
C LEU A 10 5.94 -12.51 0.01
N THR A 11 4.73 -12.30 -0.50
CA THR A 11 3.56 -12.04 0.35
C THR A 11 3.31 -13.20 1.32
N ARG A 12 3.42 -14.46 0.86
CA ARG A 12 3.29 -15.65 1.73
C ARG A 12 4.38 -15.71 2.78
N ALA A 13 5.62 -15.36 2.46
CA ALA A 13 6.71 -15.33 3.43
C ALA A 13 6.43 -14.31 4.55
N PHE A 14 5.93 -13.12 4.21
CA PHE A 14 5.53 -12.12 5.21
C PHE A 14 4.35 -12.59 6.06
N TYR A 15 3.36 -13.26 5.47
CA TYR A 15 2.29 -13.89 6.25
C TYR A 15 2.78 -14.99 7.18
N ALA A 16 3.70 -15.84 6.72
CA ALA A 16 4.31 -16.89 7.53
C ALA A 16 5.11 -16.30 8.71
N ALA A 17 5.63 -15.09 8.57
CA ALA A 17 6.28 -14.32 9.64
C ALA A 17 5.28 -13.62 10.59
N GLY A 18 3.97 -13.78 10.39
CA GLY A 18 2.94 -13.19 11.24
C GLY A 18 2.58 -11.74 10.93
N ILE A 19 2.98 -11.21 9.76
CA ILE A 19 2.64 -9.84 9.38
C ILE A 19 1.14 -9.75 9.03
N PRO A 20 0.40 -8.77 9.58
CA PRO A 20 -1.05 -8.69 9.42
C PRO A 20 -1.50 -8.28 8.02
N CYS A 21 -0.70 -7.47 7.32
CA CYS A 21 -0.98 -7.03 5.96
C CYS A 21 0.27 -6.61 5.20
N VAL A 22 0.23 -6.73 3.88
CA VAL A 22 1.34 -6.36 2.97
C VAL A 22 0.79 -5.50 1.84
N ILE A 23 1.43 -4.35 1.58
CA ILE A 23 1.19 -3.55 0.38
C ILE A 23 2.32 -3.82 -0.60
N ALA A 24 1.96 -4.15 -1.84
CA ALA A 24 2.93 -4.45 -2.90
C ALA A 24 2.54 -3.78 -4.21
N THR A 25 3.52 -3.60 -5.09
CA THR A 25 3.33 -3.12 -6.46
C THR A 25 3.56 -4.25 -7.45
N LEU A 26 2.69 -4.36 -8.46
CA LEU A 26 2.76 -5.42 -9.48
C LEU A 26 3.81 -5.15 -10.56
N VAL A 27 4.27 -3.91 -10.68
CA VAL A 27 5.28 -3.48 -11.65
C VAL A 27 6.29 -2.55 -10.98
N SER A 28 7.39 -2.27 -11.69
CA SER A 28 8.38 -1.30 -11.23
C SER A 28 7.82 0.12 -11.32
N VAL A 29 7.66 0.78 -10.17
CA VAL A 29 7.19 2.18 -10.06
C VAL A 29 8.36 3.04 -9.59
N PHE A 30 9.12 3.58 -10.53
CA PHE A 30 10.32 4.37 -10.22
C PHE A 30 9.99 5.78 -9.72
N ASP A 31 8.96 6.45 -10.27
CA ASP A 31 8.63 7.84 -9.89
C ASP A 31 7.26 8.00 -9.20
N GLU A 32 6.30 7.14 -9.52
CA GLU A 32 4.90 7.26 -9.04
C GLU A 32 4.70 6.70 -7.63
N SER A 33 5.72 6.03 -7.09
CA SER A 33 5.73 5.50 -5.71
C SER A 33 5.72 6.61 -4.67
N LYS A 34 6.24 7.79 -5.01
CA LYS A 34 6.29 8.95 -4.11
C LYS A 34 4.88 9.46 -3.79
N ASP A 35 4.06 9.71 -4.80
CA ASP A 35 2.70 10.21 -4.60
C ASP A 35 1.83 9.22 -3.80
N PHE A 36 1.97 7.92 -4.09
CA PHE A 36 1.29 6.89 -3.30
C PHE A 36 1.72 6.97 -1.83
N SER A 37 3.02 7.02 -1.57
CA SER A 37 3.57 7.06 -0.21
C SER A 37 3.11 8.32 0.54
N ASP A 38 3.22 9.49 -0.08
CA ASP A 38 2.84 10.77 0.52
C ASP A 38 1.35 10.76 0.91
N PHE A 39 0.47 10.34 -0.01
CA PHE A 39 -0.97 10.25 0.27
C PHE A 39 -1.32 9.17 1.29
N PHE A 40 -0.66 8.02 1.22
CA PHE A 40 -0.90 6.91 2.14
C PHE A 40 -0.52 7.28 3.57
N TYR A 41 0.68 7.83 3.78
CA TYR A 41 1.10 8.27 5.11
C TYR A 41 0.27 9.44 5.61
N GLU A 42 -0.18 10.36 4.74
CA GLU A 42 -1.14 11.42 5.13
C GLU A 42 -2.44 10.82 5.71
N GLN A 43 -2.99 9.75 5.13
CA GLN A 43 -4.19 9.09 5.65
C GLN A 43 -3.93 8.34 6.96
N ILE A 44 -2.77 7.71 7.06
CA ILE A 44 -2.33 7.01 8.26
C ILE A 44 -2.16 8.00 9.44
N MET A 45 -1.58 9.19 9.19
CA MET A 45 -1.49 10.27 10.19
C MET A 45 -2.84 10.82 10.64
N LYS A 46 -3.90 10.66 9.81
CA LYS A 46 -5.28 11.01 10.19
C LYS A 46 -5.95 9.94 11.08
N GLY A 47 -5.22 8.88 11.47
CA GLY A 47 -5.73 7.81 12.33
C GLY A 47 -6.62 6.80 11.61
N HIS A 48 -6.57 6.76 10.27
CA HIS A 48 -7.26 5.75 9.48
C HIS A 48 -6.55 4.39 9.55
N SER A 49 -7.32 3.31 9.40
CA SER A 49 -6.75 1.95 9.26
C SER A 49 -5.94 1.85 7.97
N ILE A 50 -5.05 0.86 7.88
CA ILE A 50 -4.27 0.59 6.65
C ILE A 50 -5.19 0.40 5.43
N SER A 51 -6.28 -0.35 5.57
CA SER A 51 -7.26 -0.58 4.50
C SER A 51 -7.99 0.70 4.06
N THR A 52 -8.38 1.53 5.01
CA THR A 52 -9.03 2.83 4.74
C THR A 52 -8.06 3.79 4.07
N SER A 53 -6.83 3.89 4.61
CA SER A 53 -5.76 4.71 4.07
C SER A 53 -5.41 4.30 2.65
N PHE A 54 -5.27 3.00 2.39
CA PHE A 54 -5.03 2.46 1.06
C PHE A 54 -6.14 2.86 0.08
N THR A 55 -7.40 2.61 0.46
CA THR A 55 -8.57 2.93 -0.39
C THR A 55 -8.64 4.42 -0.71
N ASN A 56 -8.40 5.29 0.28
CA ASN A 56 -8.42 6.73 0.09
C ASN A 56 -7.26 7.21 -0.79
N THR A 57 -6.07 6.62 -0.65
CA THR A 57 -4.91 6.89 -1.51
C THR A 57 -5.19 6.51 -2.95
N ILE A 58 -5.71 5.30 -3.22
CA ILE A 58 -6.05 4.87 -4.59
C ILE A 58 -7.10 5.80 -5.22
N ARG A 59 -8.12 6.22 -4.45
CA ARG A 59 -9.11 7.20 -4.93
C ARG A 59 -8.48 8.55 -5.25
N LYS A 60 -7.54 9.02 -4.43
CA LYS A 60 -6.84 10.30 -4.63
C LYS A 60 -5.91 10.24 -5.85
N LEU A 61 -5.16 9.14 -6.02
CA LEU A 61 -4.34 8.88 -7.21
C LEU A 61 -5.20 8.85 -8.47
N LYS A 62 -6.30 8.08 -8.47
CA LYS A 62 -7.24 8.04 -9.60
C LYS A 62 -7.77 9.43 -9.98
N LYS A 63 -8.10 10.27 -8.99
CA LYS A 63 -8.51 11.65 -9.25
C LYS A 63 -7.39 12.51 -9.83
N LYS A 64 -6.13 12.30 -9.41
CA LYS A 64 -4.96 13.05 -9.88
C LYS A 64 -4.56 12.66 -11.30
N THR A 65 -4.64 11.38 -11.65
CA THR A 65 -4.13 10.82 -12.91
C THR A 65 -5.21 10.63 -13.98
N GLY A 66 -6.48 10.84 -13.62
CA GLY A 66 -7.62 10.63 -14.52
C GLY A 66 -7.85 9.15 -14.84
N ASP A 67 -8.24 8.86 -16.09
CA ASP A 67 -8.54 7.51 -16.56
C ASP A 67 -7.30 6.65 -16.85
N GLY A 68 -6.09 7.20 -16.70
CA GLY A 68 -4.84 6.44 -16.76
C GLY A 68 -4.77 5.39 -15.64
N HIS A 69 -5.05 4.14 -15.99
CA HIS A 69 -5.08 3.02 -15.05
C HIS A 69 -3.67 2.62 -14.60
N GLU A 70 -2.65 2.91 -15.40
CA GLU A 70 -1.25 2.59 -15.11
C GLU A 70 -0.71 3.22 -13.82
N HIS A 71 -1.36 4.21 -13.23
CA HIS A 71 -0.77 4.90 -12.07
C HIS A 71 -1.22 4.34 -10.71
N TRP A 72 -2.44 3.80 -10.63
CA TRP A 72 -3.04 3.39 -9.35
C TRP A 72 -3.37 1.90 -9.29
N SER A 73 -3.54 1.24 -10.45
CA SER A 73 -4.00 -0.16 -10.49
C SER A 73 -2.94 -1.18 -10.09
N TYR A 74 -1.67 -0.77 -10.04
CA TYR A 74 -0.55 -1.65 -9.71
C TYR A 74 -0.38 -1.91 -8.23
N TYR A 75 -1.02 -1.12 -7.35
CA TYR A 75 -0.93 -1.30 -5.91
C TYR A 75 -1.95 -2.34 -5.44
N VAL A 76 -1.50 -3.28 -4.61
CA VAL A 76 -2.35 -4.32 -4.02
C VAL A 76 -2.10 -4.38 -2.53
N LEU A 77 -3.19 -4.37 -1.75
CA LEU A 77 -3.18 -4.66 -0.33
C LEU A 77 -3.58 -6.13 -0.12
N PHE A 78 -2.70 -6.88 0.52
CA PHE A 78 -3.00 -8.22 1.03
C PHE A 78 -3.31 -8.11 2.53
N GLY A 79 -4.44 -8.70 2.95
CA GLY A 79 -4.86 -8.79 4.36
C GLY A 79 -6.07 -7.92 4.68
N ASN A 80 -6.56 -7.98 5.92
CA ASN A 80 -7.72 -7.17 6.34
C ASN A 80 -7.37 -5.68 6.48
N GLY A 81 -6.10 -5.36 6.77
CA GLY A 81 -5.61 -3.98 6.90
C GLY A 81 -6.31 -3.18 8.00
N GLU A 82 -6.89 -3.84 9.01
CA GLU A 82 -7.65 -3.17 10.07
C GLU A 82 -6.75 -2.45 11.09
N LEU A 83 -5.45 -2.77 11.08
CA LEU A 83 -4.45 -2.13 11.92
C LEU A 83 -4.45 -0.60 11.70
N LYS A 84 -4.48 0.13 12.82
CA LYS A 84 -4.19 1.57 12.87
C LYS A 84 -2.78 1.74 13.42
N LEU A 85 -1.95 2.47 12.70
CA LEU A 85 -0.60 2.80 13.16
C LEU A 85 -0.71 3.99 14.11
N ASN A 86 -0.33 3.77 15.36
CA ASN A 86 -0.17 4.85 16.33
C ASN A 86 1.27 5.32 16.24
N PHE A 87 1.50 6.53 15.74
CA PHE A 87 2.81 7.16 15.88
C PHE A 87 2.95 7.60 17.32
N ILE A 88 3.80 6.88 18.06
CA ILE A 88 4.25 7.34 19.35
C ILE A 88 5.30 8.40 19.03
N ASP A 89 5.01 9.67 19.32
CA ASP A 89 6.03 10.71 19.34
C ASP A 89 7.13 10.27 20.33
N SER A 90 8.28 9.85 19.81
CA SER A 90 9.44 9.46 20.62
C SER A 90 10.21 10.69 21.11
N THR A 91 9.49 11.72 21.55
CA THR A 91 10.02 12.88 22.27
C THR A 91 9.69 12.72 23.76
N LYS A 92 10.49 11.91 24.44
CA LYS A 92 10.72 12.00 25.88
C LYS A 92 12.20 12.04 26.15
#